data_AF-A0A1I2ZMX4-F1
#
_entry.id   AF-A0A1I2ZMX4-F1
#
_cell.length_a   1.000
_cell.length_b   1.000
_cell.length_c   1.000
_cell.angle_alpha   90.00
_cell.angle_beta   90.00
_cell.angle_gamma   90.00
#
_symmetry.space_group_name_H-M   'P 1'
#
loop_
_entity.id
_entity.type
_entity.pdbx_description
1 polymer ?
#
loop_
_entity_poly.entity_id
_entity_poly.type
_entity_poly.pdbx_seq_one_letter_code
_entity_poly.pdbx_strand_id
1 'polypeptide(L)' 'METALVVVLVPLTCGGALWLWHLARDSRQARLVIVALWGVLLAISMIAGEPWVLVMGAATVMMGIWVYGTWRY' A
#
# COMPACT_ATOMS: atom_id res chain seq x y z
N MET A 1 16.59 -13.07 -8.56
CA MET A 1 16.91 -11.80 -7.87
C MET A 1 15.65 -11.00 -7.57
N GLU A 2 14.68 -10.97 -8.49
CA GLU A 2 13.41 -10.25 -8.35
C GLU A 2 12.56 -10.69 -7.15
N THR A 3 12.55 -11.99 -6.82
CA THR A 3 11.84 -12.53 -5.65
C THR A 3 12.37 -11.99 -4.32
N ALA A 4 13.68 -11.82 -4.18
CA ALA A 4 14.26 -11.24 -2.96
C ALA A 4 13.89 -9.76 -2.79
N LEU A 5 13.85 -9.02 -3.91
CA LEU A 5 13.36 -7.64 -3.95
C LEU A 5 11.89 -7.55 -3.54
N VAL A 6 11.04 -8.42 -4.07
CA VAL A 6 9.61 -8.48 -3.73
C VAL A 6 9.41 -8.76 -2.24
N VAL A 7 10.11 -9.77 -1.70
CA VAL A 7 9.97 -10.20 -0.29
C VAL A 7 10.41 -9.11 0.68
N VAL A 8 11.31 -8.20 0.30
CA VAL A 8 11.76 -7.09 1.16
C VAL A 8 10.91 -5.84 0.94
N LEU A 9 10.58 -5.50 -0.31
CA LEU A 9 9.86 -4.28 -0.64
C LEU A 9 8.40 -4.31 -0.21
N VAL A 10 7.71 -5.46 -0.36
CA VAL A 10 6.30 -5.61 0.06
C VAL A 10 6.12 -5.29 1.55
N PRO A 11 6.84 -5.91 2.49
CA PRO A 11 6.67 -5.59 3.91
C PRO A 11 7.13 -4.17 4.27
N LEU A 12 8.12 -3.60 3.58
CA LEU A 12 8.51 -2.20 3.78
C LEU A 12 7.41 -1.22 3.34
N THR A 13 6.81 -1.43 2.17
CA THR A 13 5.71 -0.59 1.68
C THR A 13 4.45 -0.74 2.52
N CYS A 14 4.07 -1.98 2.87
CA CYS A 14 2.95 -2.22 3.79
C CYS A 14 3.22 -1.65 5.19
N GLY A 15 4.41 -1.86 5.75
CA GLY A 15 4.78 -1.35 7.08
C GLY A 15 4.77 0.17 7.15
N GLY A 16 5.33 0.85 6.15
CA GLY A 16 5.28 2.31 6.04
C GLY A 16 3.85 2.85 5.91
N ALA A 17 3.01 2.17 5.13
CA ALA A 17 1.61 2.54 4.96
C ALA A 17 0.79 2.39 6.25
N LEU A 18 1.00 1.29 6.99
CA LEU A 18 0.36 1.08 8.29
C LEU A 18 0.78 2.15 9.31
N TRP A 19 2.06 2.52 9.30
CA TRP A 19 2.58 3.60 10.14
C TRP A 19 1.94 4.96 9.82
N LEU A 20 1.89 5.31 8.54
CA LEU A 20 1.22 6.55 8.08
C LEU A 20 -0.26 6.56 8.43
N TRP A 21 -0.95 5.42 8.33
CA TRP A 21 -2.35 5.33 8.71
C TRP A 21 -2.54 5.45 10.22
N HIS A 22 -1.65 4.88 11.03
CA HIS A 22 -1.67 5.06 12.47
C HIS A 22 -1.48 6.52 12.86
N LEU A 23 -0.60 7.25 12.18
CA LEU A 23 -0.44 8.70 12.35
C LEU A 23 -1.69 9.47 11.92
N ALA A 24 -2.35 9.03 10.84
CA ALA A 24 -3.58 9.63 10.32
C ALA A 24 -4.86 9.20 11.07
N ARG A 25 -4.74 8.56 12.24
CA ARG A 25 -5.91 8.00 12.95
C ARG A 25 -6.99 9.03 13.28
N ASP A 26 -6.60 10.27 13.57
CA ASP A 26 -7.51 11.34 14.00
C ASP A 26 -8.07 12.18 12.83
N SER A 27 -7.68 11.90 11.57
CA SER A 27 -8.14 12.67 10.41
C SER A 27 -8.57 11.78 9.24
N ARG A 28 -9.86 11.82 8.92
CA ARG A 28 -10.41 11.14 7.73
C ARG A 28 -9.81 11.64 6.42
N GLN A 29 -9.54 12.94 6.31
CA GLN A 29 -8.89 13.50 5.11
C GLN A 29 -7.48 12.93 4.93
N ALA A 30 -6.69 12.82 6.00
CA ALA A 30 -5.35 12.23 5.93
C ALA A 30 -5.40 10.75 5.49
N ARG A 31 -6.37 9.97 6.00
CA ARG A 31 -6.58 8.58 5.55
C ARG A 31 -6.93 8.50 4.06
N LEU A 32 -7.80 9.38 3.55
CA LEU A 32 -8.13 9.42 2.12
C LEU A 32 -6.93 9.78 1.25
N VAL A 33 -6.08 10.69 1.70
CA VAL A 33 -4.82 11.04 1.00
C VAL A 33 -3.88 9.83 0.92
N ILE A 34 -3.78 9.03 1.99
CA ILE A 34 -2.99 7.79 1.99
C ILE A 34 -3.53 6.79 0.95
N VAL A 35 -4.85 6.60 0.88
CA VAL A 35 -5.47 5.73 -0.14
C VAL A 35 -5.21 6.24 -1.56
N ALA A 36 -5.32 7.55 -1.78
CA ALA A 36 -5.05 8.15 -3.08
C ALA A 36 -3.57 7.98 -3.51
N LEU A 37 -2.63 8.21 -2.59
CA LEU A 37 -1.20 7.97 -2.81
C LEU A 37 -0.92 6.51 -3.17
N TRP A 38 -1.58 5.56 -2.51
CA TRP A 38 -1.50 4.14 -2.85
C TRP A 38 -1.97 3.84 -4.28
N GLY A 39 -3.10 4.41 -4.69
CA GLY A 39 -3.62 4.26 -6.05
C GLY A 39 -2.64 4.78 -7.12
N VAL A 40 -2.00 5.93 -6.87
CA VAL A 40 -0.98 6.50 -7.76
C VAL A 40 0.23 5.59 -7.86
N LEU A 41 0.71 5.08 -6.74
CA LEU A 41 1.84 4.16 -6.67
C LEU A 41 1.57 2.85 -7.43
N LEU A 42 0.35 2.31 -7.31
CA LEU A 42 -0.09 1.17 -8.11
C LEU A 42 -0.14 1.51 -9.61
N ALA A 43 -0.67 2.68 -9.99
CA ALA A 43 -0.69 3.11 -11.39
C ALA A 43 0.71 3.24 -12.00
N ILE A 44 1.66 3.82 -11.27
CA ILE A 44 3.07 3.91 -11.69
C ILE A 44 3.68 2.51 -11.84
N SER A 45 3.35 1.58 -10.94
CA SER A 45 3.87 0.21 -11.02
C SER A 45 3.39 -0.56 -12.25
N MET A 46 2.17 -0.31 -12.72
CA MET A 46 1.64 -0.87 -13.97
C MET A 46 2.41 -0.39 -15.20
N ILE A 47 2.96 0.83 -15.16
CA ILE A 47 3.78 1.39 -16.25
C ILE A 47 5.23 0.86 -16.16
N ALA A 48 5.75 0.69 -14.95
CA ALA A 48 7.11 0.21 -14.71
C ALA A 48 7.32 -1.27 -15.10
N GLY A 49 6.24 -2.05 -15.21
CA GLY A 49 6.30 -3.46 -15.59
C GLY A 49 6.69 -4.39 -14.44
N GLU A 50 6.94 -5.66 -14.78
CA GLU A 50 7.38 -6.67 -13.81
C GLU A 50 8.82 -6.39 -13.33
N PRO A 51 9.14 -6.58 -12.04
CA PRO A 51 8.35 -7.25 -10.98
C PRO A 51 7.47 -6.32 -10.13
N TRP A 52 7.45 -5.01 -10.40
CA TRP A 52 6.81 -4.02 -9.54
C TRP A 52 5.29 -4.15 -9.47
N VAL A 53 4.65 -4.60 -10.55
CA VAL A 53 3.21 -4.90 -10.57
C VAL A 53 2.83 -5.94 -9.53
N LEU A 54 3.63 -7.00 -9.37
CA LEU A 54 3.36 -8.06 -8.40
C LEU A 54 3.51 -7.57 -6.95
N VAL A 55 4.56 -6.78 -6.69
CA VAL A 55 4.80 -6.13 -5.38
C VAL A 55 3.63 -5.24 -5.00
N MET A 56 3.29 -4.31 -5.89
CA MET A 56 2.30 -3.27 -5.61
C MET A 56 0.88 -3.81 -5.64
N GLY A 57 0.58 -4.79 -6.49
CA GLY A 57 -0.71 -5.48 -6.49
C GLY A 57 -0.94 -6.22 -5.17
N ALA A 58 0.02 -7.03 -4.72
CA ALA A 58 -0.08 -7.75 -3.45
C ALA A 58 -0.23 -6.80 -2.25
N ALA A 59 0.59 -5.75 -2.22
CA ALA A 59 0.57 -4.77 -1.14
C ALA A 59 -0.73 -3.95 -1.12
N THR A 60 -1.31 -3.66 -2.29
CA THR A 60 -2.62 -2.97 -2.40
C THR A 60 -3.77 -3.84 -1.91
N VAL A 61 -3.78 -5.14 -2.22
CA VAL A 61 -4.82 -6.07 -1.72
C VAL A 61 -4.77 -6.15 -0.19
N MET A 62 -3.57 -6.30 0.39
CA MET A 62 -3.38 -6.32 1.85
C MET A 62 -3.85 -5.02 2.50
N MET A 63 -3.48 -3.87 1.93
CA MET A 63 -3.92 -2.57 2.41
C MET A 63 -5.44 -2.41 2.27
N GLY A 64 -6.04 -2.84 1.16
CA GLY A 64 -7.49 -2.78 0.93
C GLY A 64 -8.29 -3.60 1.94
N ILE A 65 -7.85 -4.82 2.25
CA ILE A 65 -8.45 -5.67 3.30
C ILE A 65 -8.37 -4.96 4.65
N TRP A 66 -7.22 -4.38 4.97
CA TRP A 66 -7.02 -3.69 6.24
C TRP A 66 -7.82 -2.39 6.36
N VAL A 67 -7.90 -1.60 5.30
CA VAL A 67 -8.77 -0.42 5.22
C VAL A 67 -10.24 -0.84 5.41
N TYR A 68 -10.70 -1.87 4.70
CA TYR A 68 -12.07 -2.37 4.88
C TYR A 68 -12.35 -2.83 6.31
N GLY A 69 -11.40 -3.53 6.94
CA GLY A 69 -11.50 -3.96 8.34
C GLY A 69 -11.53 -2.78 9.33
N THR A 70 -10.68 -1.77 9.13
CA THR A 70 -10.58 -0.60 10.03
C THR A 70 -11.68 0.43 9.86
N TRP A 71 -12.42 0.42 8.74
CA TRP A 71 -13.57 1.30 8.54
C TRP A 71 -14.88 0.72 9.09
N ARG A 72 -14.89 -0.57 9.45
CA ARG A 72 -16.04 -1.25 10.05
C ARG A 72 -16.13 -1.11 11.57
N TYR A 73 -15.06 -0.66 12.22
CA TYR A 73 -14.96 -0.36 13.65
C TYR A 73 -14.71 1.14 13.85
#